data_AF-X1IRF8-F1
#
_entry.id   AF-X1IRF8-F1
#
_cell.length_a   1.000
_cell.length_b   1.000
_cell.length_c   1.000
_cell.angle_alpha   90.00
_cell.angle_beta   90.00
_cell.angle_gamma   90.00
#
_symmetry.space_group_name_H-M   'P 1'
#
loop_
_entity.id
_entity.type
_entity.pdbx_description
1 polymer ?
#
loop_
_entity_poly.entity_id
_entity_poly.type
_entity_poly.pdbx_seq_one_letter_code
_entity_poly.pdbx_strand_id
1 'polypeptide(L)' 'DGKLNGGNYTDCMLTHKDNLIIGIHRDIEMETERSAADKATYFFYSLRADLAIENVNAIVLIKSLTIG' A
#
# COMPACT_ATOMS: atom_id res chain seq x y z
N ASP A 1 -12.19 12.25 -4.33
CA ASP A 1 -12.72 12.39 -2.95
C ASP A 1 -13.09 11.00 -2.43
N GLY A 2 -12.10 10.26 -1.94
CA GLY A 2 -12.28 8.89 -1.45
C GLY A 2 -12.48 8.90 0.05
N LYS A 3 -13.71 9.18 0.50
CA LYS A 3 -14.07 9.07 1.92
C LYS A 3 -14.04 7.59 2.32
N LEU A 4 -12.97 7.17 3.00
CA LEU A 4 -13.01 5.99 3.85
C LEU A 4 -13.99 6.32 4.98
N ASN A 5 -15.19 5.75 4.94
CA ASN A 5 -16.13 5.78 6.04
C ASN A 5 -15.54 4.94 7.19
N GLY A 6 -14.55 5.50 7.89
CA GLY A 6 -13.92 4.90 9.06
C GLY A 6 -14.90 4.93 10.22
N GLY A 7 -15.68 3.85 10.38
CA GLY A 7 -16.15 3.50 11.72
C GLY A 7 -14.93 3.20 12.60
N ASN A 8 -15.08 3.31 13.93
CA ASN A 8 -14.05 2.91 14.89
C ASN A 8 -13.90 1.38 14.91
N TYR A 9 -13.44 0.80 13.81
CA TYR A 9 -13.15 -0.61 13.69
C TYR A 9 -11.88 -0.84 12.87
N THR A 10 -11.16 -1.91 13.18
CA THR A 10 -9.94 -2.32 12.48
C THR A 10 -10.17 -3.68 11.83
N ASP A 11 -9.73 -3.85 10.59
CA ASP A 11 -9.65 -5.17 9.96
C ASP A 11 -8.21 -5.70 10.13
N CYS A 12 -8.08 -6.96 10.54
CA CYS A 12 -6.78 -7.59 10.79
C CYS A 12 -6.59 -8.79 9.86
N MET A 13 -5.37 -8.94 9.31
CA MET A 13 -4.94 -10.13 8.59
C MET A 13 -3.84 -10.82 9.40
N LEU A 14 -4.06 -12.07 9.77
CA LEU A 14 -3.08 -12.91 10.44
C LEU A 14 -2.57 -13.95 9.46
N THR A 15 -1.25 -14.05 9.33
CA THR A 15 -0.59 -14.98 8.41
C THR A 15 0.84 -15.23 8.89
N HIS A 16 1.46 -16.31 8.43
CA HIS A 16 2.88 -16.54 8.68
C HIS A 16 3.73 -15.48 7.96
N LYS A 17 4.84 -15.03 8.57
CA LYS A 17 5.68 -13.94 8.01
C LYS A 17 6.15 -14.18 6.58
N ASP A 18 6.37 -15.44 6.22
CA ASP A 18 6.89 -15.84 4.91
C ASP A 18 5.78 -16.01 3.85
N ASN A 19 4.50 -15.95 4.25
CA ASN A 19 3.36 -16.16 3.35
C ASN A 19 2.96 -14.90 2.57
N LEU A 20 3.41 -13.71 3.01
CA LEU A 20 3.16 -12.44 2.34
C LEU A 20 4.43 -12.00 1.61
N ILE A 21 4.39 -11.99 0.29
CA ILE A 21 5.49 -11.54 -0.57
C ILE A 21 5.18 -10.14 -1.08
N ILE A 22 6.14 -9.24 -0.92
CA ILE A 22 6.13 -7.91 -1.54
C ILE A 22 7.28 -7.88 -2.54
N GLY A 23 6.95 -8.03 -3.82
CA GLY A 23 7.90 -7.90 -4.92
C GLY A 23 8.04 -6.43 -5.28
N ILE A 24 9.22 -5.85 -5.06
CA ILE A 24 9.51 -4.48 -5.52
C ILE A 24 10.28 -4.60 -6.83
N HIS A 25 9.78 -3.95 -7.88
CA HIS A 25 10.49 -3.89 -9.15
C HIS A 25 11.79 -3.10 -8.96
N ARG A 26 12.87 -3.57 -9.61
CA ARG A 26 14.23 -3.06 -9.37
C ARG A 26 14.37 -1.57 -9.67
N ASP A 27 13.59 -1.08 -10.61
CA ASP A 27 13.70 0.26 -11.14
C ASP A 27 12.75 1.18 -10.39
N ILE A 28 13.32 2.03 -9.54
CA ILE A 28 12.66 3.20 -8.98
C ILE A 28 13.08 4.38 -9.84
N GLU A 29 12.12 4.94 -10.58
CA GLU A 29 12.38 6.08 -11.45
C GLU A 29 12.11 7.38 -10.71
N MET A 30 12.98 8.37 -10.93
CA MET A 30 12.86 9.70 -10.35
C MET A 30 12.95 10.72 -11.47
N GLU A 31 11.89 11.51 -11.64
CA GLU A 31 11.80 12.53 -12.67
C GLU A 31 11.53 13.90 -12.04
N THR A 32 12.06 14.94 -12.68
CA THR A 32 11.87 16.32 -12.23
C THR A 32 11.20 17.13 -13.31
N GLU A 33 10.09 17.78 -12.98
CA GLU A 33 9.40 18.70 -13.89
C GLU A 33 9.46 20.12 -13.34
N ARG A 34 9.95 21.05 -14.17
CA ARG A 34 9.94 22.48 -13.85
C ARG A 34 8.66 23.11 -14.39
N SER A 35 7.73 23.44 -13.49
CA SER A 35 6.53 24.21 -13.85
C SER A 35 6.83 25.70 -13.71
N ALA A 36 6.94 26.39 -14.85
CA ALA A 36 7.15 27.84 -14.88
C ALA A 36 5.91 28.62 -14.38
N ALA A 37 4.71 28.07 -14.59
CA ALA A 37 3.45 28.65 -14.12
C ALA A 37 3.36 28.65 -12.60
N ASP A 38 3.79 27.56 -11.95
CA ASP A 38 3.75 27.41 -10.49
C ASP A 38 5.02 27.93 -9.81
N LYS A 39 6.02 28.36 -10.60
CA LYS A 39 7.36 28.74 -10.13
C LYS A 39 7.98 27.67 -9.21
N ALA A 40 7.71 26.41 -9.48
CA ALA A 40 8.11 25.27 -8.65
C ALA A 40 8.81 24.18 -9.47
N THR A 41 9.54 23.32 -8.76
CA THR A 41 10.11 22.08 -9.32
C THR A 41 9.46 20.90 -8.60
N TYR A 42 8.78 20.05 -9.36
CA TYR A 42 8.16 18.84 -8.87
C TYR A 42 9.11 17.67 -9.00
N PHE A 43 9.07 16.78 -8.00
CA PHE A 43 9.82 15.53 -7.99
C PHE A 43 8.81 14.39 -8.00
N PHE A 44 8.85 13.59 -9.07
CA PHE A 44 8.01 12.41 -9.24
C PHE A 44 8.85 11.17 -8.99
N TYR A 45 8.40 10.32 -8.07
CA TYR A 45 8.99 9.02 -7.81
C TYR A 45 8.02 7.94 -8.25
N SER A 46 8.47 7.06 -9.14
CA SER A 46 7.67 5.96 -9.67
C SER A 46 8.11 4.63 -9.04
N LEU A 47 7.29 4.20 -8.07
CA LEU A 47 7.21 2.89 -7.40
C LEU A 47 6.45 1.81 -8.18
N ARG A 48 7.06 0.73 -8.69
CA ARG A 48 6.29 -0.48 -9.02
C ARG A 48 6.52 -1.57 -7.97
N ALA A 49 5.43 -2.01 -7.34
CA ALA A 49 5.43 -3.13 -6.40
C ALA A 49 4.22 -4.05 -6.66
N ASP A 50 4.45 -5.34 -6.51
CA ASP A 50 3.46 -6.40 -6.64
C ASP A 50 3.31 -7.13 -5.29
N LEU A 51 2.07 -7.45 -4.92
CA LEU A 51 1.75 -8.17 -3.69
C LEU A 51 1.30 -9.59 -4.05
N ALA A 52 1.88 -10.58 -3.38
CA ALA A 52 1.52 -11.97 -3.56
C ALA A 52 1.37 -12.71 -2.23
N ILE A 53 0.49 -13.71 -2.22
CA ILE A 53 0.27 -14.63 -1.11
C ILE A 53 0.67 -16.02 -1.61
N GLU A 54 1.59 -16.68 -0.93
CA GLU A 54 2.04 -18.02 -1.33
C GLU A 54 0.97 -19.09 -1.10
N ASN A 55 0.32 -19.05 0.06
CA ASN A 55 -0.70 -19.99 0.47
C ASN A 55 -1.89 -19.26 1.12
N VAL A 56 -2.97 -19.15 0.35
CA VAL A 56 -4.22 -18.51 0.79
C VAL A 56 -4.86 -19.22 1.98
N ASN A 57 -4.67 -20.53 2.12
CA ASN A 57 -5.25 -21.31 3.22
C ASN A 57 -4.60 -21.01 4.58
N ALA A 58 -3.43 -20.35 4.59
CA ALA A 58 -2.72 -19.96 5.81
C ALA A 58 -3.08 -18.55 6.30
N ILE A 59 -4.17 -17.96 5.79
CA ILE A 59 -4.62 -16.61 6.12
C ILE A 59 -5.88 -16.66 6.97
N VAL A 60 -5.90 -15.86 8.03
CA VAL A 60 -7.11 -15.54 8.80
C VAL A 60 -7.40 -14.05 8.66
N LEU A 61 -8.63 -13.72 8.24
CA LEU A 61 -9.12 -12.35 8.15
C LEU A 61 -10.14 -12.09 9.27
N ILE A 62 -9.89 -11.08 10.07
CA ILE A 62 -10.80 -10.58 11.10
C ILE A 62 -11.34 -9.24 10.60
N LYS A 63 -12.67 -9.12 10.54
CA LYS A 63 -13.33 -7.90 10.08
C LYS A 63 -14.04 -7.20 11.22
N SER A 64 -14.05 -5.87 11.16
CA SER A 64 -14.79 -5.02 12.09
C SER A 64 -14.42 -5.23 13.57
N LEU A 65 -13.13 -5.38 13.87
CA LEU A 65 -12.65 -5.46 15.24
C LEU A 65 -12.85 -4.12 15.95
N THR A 66 -13.68 -4.11 16.99
CA THR A 66 -13.96 -2.94 17.84
C THR A 66 -13.39 -3.17 19.24
N ILE A 67 -12.96 -2.10 19.91
CA ILE A 67 -12.56 -2.14 21.32
C ILE A 67 -13.83 -2.04 22.17
N GLY A 68 -14.03 -3.00 23.08
CA GLY A 68 -15.12 -3.02 24.05
C GLY A 68 -14.76 -2.35 25.36
#